data_AF-A0A3D0SLC8-F1
#
_entry.id   AF-A0A3D0SLC8-F1
#
_cell.length_a   1.000
_cell.length_b   1.000
_cell.length_c   1.000
_cell.angle_alpha   90.00
_cell.angle_beta   90.00
_cell.angle_gamma   90.00
#
_symmetry.space_group_name_H-M   'P 1'
#
loop_
_entity.id
_entity.type
_entity.pdbx_description
1 polymer ?
#
loop_
_entity_poly.entity_id
_entity_poly.type
_entity_poly.pdbx_seq_one_letter_code
_entity_poly.pdbx_strand_id
1 'polypeptide(L)'
;MIVKILSITNGTALIEWLEDGEIQRSLIPATEVDAAGECQFPERGLPYGIEWRDYVTATITPDDIQRSLRNAGIWTVQDLLRRSGEAQGAVNAAYSVILRDLIRYTRHL
;
A
#
# COMPACT_ATOMS: atom_id res chain seq x y z
N MET A 1 19.85 14.02 -7.86
CA MET A 1 18.82 13.04 -8.27
C MET A 1 17.71 13.78 -8.99
N ILE A 2 17.18 13.21 -10.08
CA ILE A 2 16.04 13.82 -10.79
C ILE A 2 14.76 13.51 -10.03
N VAL A 3 14.00 14.55 -9.71
CA VAL A 3 12.73 14.47 -9.00
C VAL A 3 11.63 15.12 -9.84
N LYS A 4 10.40 14.64 -9.65
CA LYS A 4 9.19 15.25 -10.20
C LYS A 4 8.52 16.07 -9.10
N ILE A 5 8.33 17.36 -9.34
CA ILE A 5 7.53 18.21 -8.45
C ILE A 5 6.05 17.90 -8.70
N LEU A 6 5.34 17.46 -7.66
CA LEU A 6 3.90 17.17 -7.72
C LEU A 6 3.05 18.40 -7.37
N SER A 7 3.49 19.19 -6.40
CA SER A 7 2.84 20.45 -6.02
C SER A 7 3.82 21.36 -5.27
N ILE A 8 3.52 22.66 -5.26
CA ILE A 8 4.20 23.65 -4.44
C ILE A 8 3.15 24.39 -3.60
N THR A 9 3.37 24.51 -2.30
CA THR A 9 2.49 25.22 -1.37
C THR A 9 3.34 25.93 -0.33
N ASN A 10 3.16 27.25 -0.18
CA ASN A 10 3.88 28.08 0.80
C ASN A 10 5.41 27.87 0.80
N GLY A 11 6.01 27.79 -0.39
CA GLY A 11 7.47 27.59 -0.54
C GLY A 11 7.96 26.17 -0.23
N THR A 12 7.07 25.22 0.05
CA THR A 12 7.38 23.79 0.19
C THR A 12 6.95 23.06 -1.08
N ALA A 13 7.80 22.20 -1.62
CA ALA A 13 7.51 21.32 -2.73
C ALA A 13 7.23 19.90 -2.22
N LEU A 14 6.15 19.30 -2.69
CA LEU A 14 5.98 17.85 -2.66
C LEU A 14 6.67 17.28 -3.90
N ILE A 15 7.67 16.44 -3.67
CA ILE A 15 8.44 15.82 -4.74
C ILE A 15 8.25 14.31 -4.76
N GLU A 16 8.52 13.73 -5.93
CA GLU A 16 8.42 12.30 -6.21
C GLU A 16 9.68 11.86 -6.96
N TRP A 17 10.27 10.73 -6.58
CA TRP A 17 11.39 10.14 -7.31
C TRP A 17 11.30 8.61 -7.30
N LEU A 18 12.07 7.99 -8.19
CA LEU A 18 12.22 6.54 -8.26
C LEU A 18 13.53 6.15 -7.56
N GLU A 19 13.43 5.27 -6.57
CA GLU A 19 14.58 4.70 -5.86
C GLU A 19 14.35 3.21 -5.67
N ASP A 20 15.30 2.38 -6.10
CA ASP A 20 15.21 0.93 -6.05
C ASP A 20 13.92 0.33 -6.64
N GLY A 21 13.34 1.00 -7.64
CA GLY A 21 12.10 0.58 -8.30
C GLY A 21 10.82 0.99 -7.57
N GLU A 22 10.93 1.63 -6.42
CA GLU A 22 9.81 2.14 -5.63
C GLU A 22 9.66 3.64 -5.78
N ILE A 23 8.40 4.10 -5.78
CA ILE A 23 8.10 5.53 -5.79
C ILE A 23 8.27 6.07 -4.38
N GLN A 24 9.14 7.05 -4.24
CA GLN A 24 9.36 7.78 -3.00
C GLN A 24 8.74 9.17 -3.08
N ARG A 25 8.30 9.70 -1.94
CA ARG A 25 7.78 11.08 -1.83
C ARG A 25 8.23 11.75 -0.55
N SER A 26 8.59 13.02 -0.66
CA SER A 26 8.93 13.85 0.48
C SER A 26 8.53 15.30 0.26
N LEU A 27 8.42 16.03 1.35
CA LEU A 27 8.23 17.47 1.39
C LEU A 27 9.58 18.15 1.67
N ILE A 28 10.02 19.01 0.76
CA ILE A 28 11.27 19.78 0.88
C ILE A 28 11.02 21.26 0.58
N PRO A 29 11.88 22.20 1.01
CA PRO A 29 11.83 23.56 0.52
C PRO A 29 11.93 23.59 -1.01
N ALA A 30 11.10 24.40 -1.67
CA ALA A 30 11.08 24.47 -3.14
C ALA A 30 12.41 24.96 -3.75
N THR A 31 13.23 25.62 -2.95
CA THR A 31 14.59 26.08 -3.33
C THR A 31 15.61 24.95 -3.44
N GLU A 32 15.30 23.76 -2.92
CA GLU A 32 16.16 22.56 -2.99
C GLU A 32 16.01 21.78 -4.31
N VAL A 33 15.10 22.25 -5.19
CA VAL A 33 14.92 21.70 -6.54
C VAL A 33 15.26 22.79 -7.54
N ASP A 34 16.18 22.50 -8.46
CA ASP A 34 16.56 23.44 -9.50
C ASP A 34 15.57 23.45 -10.69
N ALA A 35 15.85 24.29 -11.69
CA ALA A 35 15.01 24.42 -12.88
C ALA A 35 14.99 23.16 -13.77
N ALA A 36 15.97 22.25 -13.61
CA ALA A 36 16.03 20.97 -14.31
C ALA A 36 15.31 19.84 -13.54
N GLY A 37 14.85 20.11 -12.31
CA GLY A 37 14.26 19.09 -11.44
C GLY A 37 15.30 18.26 -10.69
N GLU A 38 16.54 18.75 -10.58
CA GLU A 38 17.55 18.11 -9.74
C GLU A 38 17.37 18.50 -8.27
N CYS A 39 17.39 17.49 -7.40
CA CYS A 39 17.49 17.63 -5.96
C CYS A 39 18.64 16.76 -5.45
N GLN A 40 19.50 17.32 -4.58
CA GLN A 40 20.68 16.60 -4.11
C GLN A 40 20.33 15.49 -3.11
N PHE A 41 19.42 15.77 -2.17
CA PHE A 41 19.07 14.88 -1.05
C PHE A 41 17.55 14.84 -0.79
N PRO A 42 16.73 14.40 -1.76
CA PRO A 42 15.28 14.37 -1.60
C PRO A 42 14.80 13.44 -0.47
N GLU A 43 15.58 12.43 -0.10
CA GLU A 43 15.33 11.51 1.00
C GLU A 43 15.41 12.18 2.39
N ARG A 44 16.03 13.35 2.49
CA ARG A 44 16.11 14.14 3.74
C ARG A 44 14.87 15.00 3.98
N GLY A 45 13.94 15.04 3.03
CA GLY A 45 12.68 15.74 3.18
C GLY A 45 11.79 15.12 4.27
N LEU A 46 10.77 15.88 4.67
CA LEU A 46 9.75 15.35 5.59
C LEU A 46 8.91 14.28 4.84
N PRO A 47 8.59 13.14 5.47
CA PRO A 47 7.72 12.14 4.86
C PRO A 47 6.40 12.72 4.39
N TYR A 48 5.92 12.29 3.23
CA TYR A 48 4.62 12.69 2.72
C TYR A 48 3.50 11.93 3.44
N GLY A 49 3.08 12.47 4.59
CA GLY A 49 2.02 11.87 5.40
C GLY A 49 2.49 10.67 6.21
N ILE A 50 1.54 9.84 6.62
CA ILE A 50 1.78 8.60 7.36
C ILE A 50 1.55 7.43 6.42
N GLU A 51 2.49 6.48 6.40
CA GLU A 51 2.39 5.27 5.60
C GLU A 51 1.19 4.42 6.03
N TRP A 52 0.30 4.11 5.07
CA TRP A 52 -0.90 3.30 5.36
C TRP A 52 -0.53 1.88 5.83
N ARG A 53 0.65 1.39 5.43
CA ARG A 53 1.18 0.08 5.81
C ARG A 53 1.26 -0.09 7.32
N ASP A 54 1.60 0.97 8.05
CA ASP A 54 1.74 0.93 9.51
C ASP A 54 0.40 0.67 10.22
N TYR A 55 -0.72 0.85 9.52
CA TYR A 55 -2.06 0.58 10.03
C TYR A 55 -2.60 -0.81 9.69
N VAL A 56 -1.90 -1.58 8.83
CA VAL A 56 -2.25 -2.98 8.54
C VAL A 56 -1.49 -3.89 9.48
N THR A 57 -2.11 -4.22 10.61
CA THR A 57 -1.48 -5.05 11.65
C THR A 57 -1.72 -6.54 11.47
N ALA A 58 -2.78 -6.91 10.75
CA ALA A 58 -3.11 -8.31 10.48
C ALA A 58 -2.22 -8.88 9.37
N THR A 59 -1.59 -10.02 9.64
CA THR A 59 -0.90 -10.84 8.63
C THR A 59 -1.76 -12.07 8.35
N ILE A 60 -2.03 -12.36 7.08
CA ILE A 60 -2.73 -13.59 6.67
C ILE A 60 -1.71 -14.64 6.27
N THR A 61 -1.76 -15.79 6.94
CA THR A 61 -0.88 -16.92 6.66
C THR A 61 -1.56 -17.94 5.74
N PRO A 62 -0.80 -18.85 5.10
CA PRO A 62 -1.38 -19.97 4.37
C PRO A 62 -2.33 -20.83 5.22
N ASP A 63 -2.08 -20.97 6.53
CA ASP A 63 -2.94 -21.73 7.44
C ASP A 63 -4.29 -21.07 7.68
N ASP A 64 -4.35 -19.74 7.66
CA ASP A 64 -5.62 -18.99 7.77
C ASP A 64 -6.47 -19.19 6.51
N ILE A 65 -5.83 -19.18 5.33
CA ILE A 65 -6.50 -19.47 4.07
C ILE A 65 -7.00 -20.92 4.05
N GLN A 66 -6.15 -21.88 4.46
CA GLN A 66 -6.53 -23.28 4.55
C GLN A 66 -7.71 -23.51 5.50
N ARG A 67 -7.71 -22.86 6.67
CA ARG A 67 -8.81 -22.93 7.64
C ARG A 67 -10.10 -22.40 7.02
N SER A 68 -10.04 -21.27 6.32
CA SER A 68 -11.20 -20.67 5.66
C SER A 68 -11.76 -21.58 4.56
N LEU A 69 -10.90 -22.15 3.71
CA LEU A 69 -11.29 -23.09 2.66
C LEU A 69 -11.97 -24.35 3.24
N ARG A 70 -11.39 -24.93 4.30
CA ARG A 70 -11.98 -26.10 4.97
C ARG A 70 -13.35 -25.80 5.57
N ASN A 71 -13.53 -24.62 6.16
CA ASN A 71 -14.83 -24.18 6.68
C ASN A 71 -15.89 -24.04 5.57
N ALA A 72 -15.48 -23.73 4.33
CA ALA A 72 -16.34 -23.73 3.15
C ALA A 72 -16.48 -25.13 2.51
N GLY A 73 -15.95 -26.18 3.14
CA GLY A 73 -15.99 -27.56 2.64
C GLY A 73 -15.10 -27.78 1.41
N ILE A 74 -14.04 -26.98 1.23
CA ILE A 74 -13.05 -27.12 0.15
C ILE A 74 -11.78 -27.71 0.75
N TRP A 75 -11.41 -28.91 0.31
CA TRP A 75 -10.29 -29.66 0.89
C TRP A 75 -9.18 -29.92 -0.12
N THR A 76 -9.51 -29.96 -1.41
CA THR A 76 -8.58 -30.35 -2.47
C THR A 76 -8.49 -29.28 -3.56
N VAL A 77 -7.45 -29.39 -4.39
CA VAL A 77 -7.32 -28.57 -5.60
C VAL A 77 -8.48 -28.83 -6.58
N GLN A 78 -9.01 -30.05 -6.65
CA GLN A 78 -10.16 -30.35 -7.49
C GLN A 78 -11.42 -29.62 -7.02
N ASP A 79 -11.60 -29.45 -5.71
CA ASP A 79 -12.69 -28.64 -5.16
C ASP A 79 -12.53 -27.17 -5.53
N LEU A 80 -11.31 -26.61 -5.42
CA LEU A 80 -11.02 -25.23 -5.83
C LEU A 80 -11.42 -24.98 -7.30
N LEU A 81 -11.12 -25.93 -8.19
CA LEU A 81 -11.43 -25.82 -9.62
C LEU A 81 -12.91 -25.94 -9.92
N ARG A 82 -13.62 -26.85 -9.24
CA ARG A 82 -15.06 -27.11 -9.49
C ARG A 82 -15.98 -26.10 -8.82
N ARG A 83 -15.56 -25.53 -7.68
CA ARG A 83 -16.34 -24.61 -6.84
C ARG A 83 -15.64 -23.26 -6.71
N SER A 84 -15.21 -22.70 -7.84
CA SER A 84 -14.36 -21.51 -7.90
C SER A 84 -14.94 -20.28 -7.20
N GLY A 85 -16.26 -20.04 -7.30
CA GLY A 85 -16.92 -18.93 -6.62
C GLY A 85 -16.89 -19.06 -5.09
N GLU A 86 -17.16 -20.26 -4.58
CA GLU A 86 -17.10 -20.54 -3.13
C GLU A 86 -15.65 -20.45 -2.61
N ALA A 87 -14.69 -20.93 -3.41
CA ALA A 87 -13.27 -20.82 -3.11
C ALA A 87 -12.82 -19.36 -3.01
N GLN A 88 -13.19 -18.52 -3.99
CA GLN A 88 -12.90 -17.08 -3.96
C GLN A 88 -13.53 -16.42 -2.75
N GLY A 89 -14.78 -16.76 -2.43
CA GLY A 89 -15.46 -16.27 -1.22
C GLY A 89 -14.71 -16.62 0.06
N ALA A 90 -14.27 -17.88 0.20
CA ALA A 90 -13.52 -18.34 1.36
C ALA A 90 -12.13 -17.68 1.47
N VAL A 91 -11.42 -17.49 0.36
CA VAL A 91 -10.14 -16.76 0.35
C VAL A 91 -10.39 -15.31 0.76
N ASN A 92 -11.35 -14.62 0.14
CA ASN A 92 -11.70 -13.24 0.49
C ASN A 92 -12.11 -13.09 1.97
N ALA A 93 -12.82 -14.07 2.52
CA ALA A 93 -13.19 -14.11 3.93
C ALA A 93 -11.96 -14.16 4.84
N ALA A 94 -10.90 -14.90 4.46
CA ALA A 94 -9.64 -14.92 5.19
C ALA A 94 -8.98 -13.53 5.22
N TYR A 95 -9.02 -12.79 4.11
CA TYR A 95 -8.48 -11.43 4.02
C TYR A 95 -9.40 -10.33 4.60
N SER A 96 -10.60 -10.67 5.04
CA SER A 96 -11.61 -9.68 5.46
C SER A 96 -11.18 -8.80 6.63
N VAL A 97 -10.25 -9.27 7.49
CA VAL A 97 -9.69 -8.48 8.59
C VAL A 97 -8.85 -7.33 8.06
N ILE A 98 -7.92 -7.60 7.14
CA ILE A 98 -7.09 -6.58 6.50
C ILE A 98 -7.97 -5.56 5.77
N LEU A 99 -8.94 -6.04 4.99
CA LEU A 99 -9.86 -5.15 4.26
C LEU A 99 -10.65 -4.26 5.22
N ARG A 100 -11.09 -4.80 6.35
CA ARG A 100 -11.83 -4.06 7.38
C ARG A 100 -10.96 -2.99 8.03
N ASP A 101 -9.70 -3.28 8.31
CA ASP A 101 -8.78 -2.31 8.90
C ASP A 101 -8.54 -1.15 7.93
N LEU A 102 -8.26 -1.42 6.65
CA LEU A 102 -8.10 -0.38 5.63
C LEU A 102 -9.39 0.45 5.43
N ILE A 103 -10.55 -0.21 5.32
CA ILE A 103 -11.85 0.49 5.14
C ILE A 103 -12.22 1.33 6.36
N ARG A 104 -11.78 0.97 7.57
CA ARG A 104 -12.03 1.80 8.76
C ARG A 104 -11.43 3.19 8.57
N TYR A 105 -10.23 3.29 8.01
CA TYR A 105 -9.56 4.58 7.78
C TYR A 105 -10.18 5.39 6.64
N THR A 106 -10.87 4.75 5.68
CA THR A 106 -11.56 5.51 4.61
C THR A 106 -12.84 6.20 5.07
N ARG A 107 -13.42 5.79 6.22
CA ARG A 107 -14.65 6.37 6.77
C ARG A 107 -14.41 7.48 7.80
N HIS A 108 -13.16 7.73 8.15
CA HIS A 108 -12.75 8.76 9.11
C HIS A 108 -12.09 9.98 8.43
N LEU A 109 -12.22 10.09 7.10
CA LEU A 109 -11.98 11.29 6.28
C LEU A 109 -13.34 11.89 5.89
#